data_AF-A0A7V0SEA7-F1
#
_entry.id   AF-A0A7V0SEA7-F1
#
_cell.length_a   1.000
_cell.length_b   1.000
_cell.length_c   1.000
_cell.angle_alpha   90.00
_cell.angle_beta   90.00
_cell.angle_gamma   90.00
#
_symmetry.space_group_name_H-M   'P 1'
#
loop_
_entity.id
_entity.type
_entity.pdbx_description
1 polymer ?
#
loop_
_entity_poly.entity_id
_entity_poly.type
_entity_poly.pdbx_seq_one_letter_code
_entity_poly.pdbx_strand_id
1 'polypeptide(L)' 'FSDFDASRRFEGRTPPPREHRGCRCGGLLRGLIIRPECGLLGVRRTPEDPVGPCMVSTEGPCAAYYHYGRTQ' A
#
# COMPACT_ATOMS: atom_id res chain seq x y z
N PHE A 1 3.87 -25.84 -17.73
CA PHE A 1 3.32 -24.55 -17.22
C PHE A 1 4.37 -23.46 -17.06
N SER A 2 5.65 -23.77 -16.86
CA SER A 2 6.75 -22.79 -16.78
C SER A 2 6.85 -21.86 -17.99
N ASP A 3 6.34 -22.31 -19.15
CA ASP A 3 6.33 -21.49 -20.34
C ASP A 3 5.56 -20.20 -20.08
N PHE A 4 4.47 -20.20 -19.31
CA PHE A 4 3.65 -19.01 -19.03
C PHE A 4 4.25 -17.99 -18.07
N ASP A 5 5.45 -18.23 -17.53
CA ASP A 5 6.13 -17.32 -16.59
C ASP A 5 6.81 -16.16 -17.32
N ALA A 6 6.32 -14.94 -17.12
CA ALA A 6 6.87 -13.73 -17.70
C ALA A 6 8.34 -13.50 -17.31
N SER A 7 8.73 -13.87 -16.09
CA SER A 7 10.11 -13.70 -15.61
C SER A 7 11.12 -14.58 -16.34
N ARG A 8 10.65 -15.66 -16.98
CA ARG A 8 11.48 -16.57 -17.79
C ARG A 8 11.49 -16.20 -19.27
N ARG A 9 10.43 -15.54 -19.77
CA ARG A 9 10.30 -15.14 -21.18
C ARG A 9 10.96 -13.80 -21.50
N PHE A 10 11.03 -12.90 -20.51
CA PHE A 10 11.50 -11.54 -20.72
C PHE A 10 12.68 -11.23 -19.79
N GLU A 11 13.78 -10.75 -20.35
CA GLU A 11 14.88 -10.22 -19.57
C GLU A 11 14.53 -8.81 -19.08
N GLY A 12 14.45 -8.65 -17.76
CA GLY A 12 14.17 -7.37 -17.12
C GLY A 12 14.84 -7.29 -15.75
N ARG A 13 15.40 -6.13 -15.43
CA ARG A 13 15.92 -5.85 -14.09
C ARG A 13 14.98 -4.88 -13.38
N THR A 14 14.38 -5.33 -12.30
CA THR A 14 13.59 -4.47 -11.43
C THR A 14 14.52 -3.76 -10.44
N PRO A 15 14.39 -2.43 -10.26
CA PRO A 15 15.12 -1.75 -9.20
C PRO A 15 14.67 -2.28 -7.82
N PRO A 16 15.51 -2.13 -6.78
CA PRO A 16 15.11 -2.51 -5.43
C PRO A 16 13.87 -1.72 -4.99
N PRO A 17 12.97 -2.34 -4.22
CA PRO A 17 11.78 -1.66 -3.72
C PRO A 17 12.16 -0.49 -2.82
N ARG A 18 11.39 0.59 -2.90
CA ARG A 18 11.56 1.78 -2.07
C ARG A 18 10.24 2.12 -1.40
N GLU A 19 10.26 2.24 -0.08
CA GLU A 19 9.12 2.77 0.66
C GLU A 19 9.14 4.29 0.65
N HIS A 20 7.97 4.90 0.40
CA HIS A 20 7.80 6.34 0.51
C HIS A 20 8.04 6.78 1.95
N ARG A 21 8.77 7.88 2.14
CA ARG A 21 9.07 8.42 3.47
C ARG A 21 7.80 8.63 4.29
N GLY A 22 7.81 8.14 5.53
CA GLY A 22 6.69 8.20 6.46
C GLY A 22 5.57 7.19 6.18
N CYS A 23 5.60 6.45 5.07
CA CYS A 23 4.61 5.41 4.82
C CYS A 23 4.79 4.24 5.79
N ARG A 24 3.71 3.84 6.46
CA ARG A 24 3.72 2.72 7.42
C ARG A 24 2.98 1.47 6.93
N CYS A 25 2.81 1.30 5.62
CA CYS A 25 2.11 0.15 5.04
C CYS A 25 2.71 -1.18 5.50
N GLY A 26 4.04 -1.32 5.53
CA GLY A 26 4.68 -2.56 5.98
C GLY A 26 4.30 -2.95 7.41
N GLY A 27 4.28 -1.99 8.34
CA GLY A 27 3.84 -2.24 9.73
C GLY A 27 2.36 -2.55 9.82
N LEU A 28 1.54 -1.84 9.03
CA LEU A 28 0.09 -2.03 8.97
C LEU A 28 -0.29 -3.44 8.47
N LEU A 29 0.36 -3.90 7.40
CA LEU A 29 0.16 -5.21 6.80
C LEU A 29 0.66 -6.34 7.70
N ARG A 30 1.68 -6.08 8.52
CA ARG A 30 2.20 -7.02 9.53
C ARG A 30 1.41 -6.99 10.84
N GLY A 31 0.40 -6.13 10.96
CA GLY A 31 -0.38 -5.98 12.20
C GLY A 31 0.39 -5.33 13.36
N LEU A 32 1.52 -4.68 13.10
CA LEU A 32 2.34 -4.01 14.12
C LEU A 32 1.76 -2.67 14.57
N ILE A 33 0.83 -2.11 13.80
CA ILE A 33 0.09 -0.90 14.12
C ILE A 33 -1.33 -0.99 13.64
N ILE A 34 -2.22 -0.15 14.17
CA ILE A 34 -3.55 0.09 13.61
C ILE A 34 -3.59 1.35 12.73
N ARG A 35 -4.70 1.54 12.01
CA ARG A 35 -4.83 2.58 10.97
C ARG A 35 -4.70 3.99 11.55
N PRO A 36 -5.34 4.33 12.69
CA PRO A 36 -5.17 5.63 13.35
C PRO A 36 -3.73 5.97 13.75
N GLU A 37 -2.86 4.97 13.95
CA GLU A 37 -1.45 5.18 14.33
C GLU A 37 -0.55 5.53 13.13
N CYS A 38 -1.10 5.54 11.91
CA CYS A 38 -0.42 6.03 10.73
C CYS A 38 -0.63 7.54 10.62
N GLY A 39 0.38 8.34 11.01
CA GLY A 39 0.33 9.80 10.98
C GLY A 39 0.15 10.44 9.58
N LEU A 40 0.08 9.64 8.51
CA LEU A 40 -0.24 10.12 7.17
C LEU A 40 -1.70 9.87 6.76
N LEU A 41 -2.46 9.08 7.52
CA LEU A 41 -3.84 8.71 7.17
C LEU A 41 -4.79 9.89 7.40
N GLY A 42 -5.61 10.23 6.39
CA GLY A 42 -6.68 11.22 6.50
C GLY A 42 -6.25 12.70 6.57
N VAL A 43 -4.95 12.98 6.76
CA VAL A 43 -4.39 14.34 6.80
C VAL A 43 -3.64 14.69 5.51
N ARG A 44 -2.81 13.76 5.01
CA ARG A 44 -1.88 14.01 3.89
C ARG A 44 -1.96 12.95 2.79
N ARG A 45 -2.94 12.05 2.85
CA ARG A 45 -3.19 11.04 1.84
C ARG A 45 -4.67 10.78 1.70
N THR A 46 -5.15 10.82 0.46
CA THR A 46 -6.49 10.45 0.05
C THR A 46 -6.39 9.45 -1.12
N PRO A 47 -7.49 8.86 -1.59
CA PRO A 47 -7.49 8.07 -2.82
C PRO A 47 -6.99 8.86 -4.04
N GLU A 48 -7.24 10.17 -4.09
CA GLU A 48 -6.81 11.07 -5.17
C GLU A 48 -5.32 11.42 -5.09
N ASP A 49 -4.72 11.42 -3.89
CA ASP A 49 -3.28 11.62 -3.66
C ASP A 49 -2.67 10.53 -2.74
N PRO A 50 -2.40 9.33 -3.29
CA PRO A 50 -1.94 8.20 -2.50
C PRO A 50 -0.42 8.14 -2.37
N VAL A 51 0.10 8.12 -1.14
CA VAL A 51 1.56 7.94 -0.89
C VAL A 51 1.99 6.46 -0.85
N GLY A 52 1.07 5.49 -0.76
CA GLY A 52 1.48 4.09 -0.61
C GLY A 52 0.42 3.09 -1.08
N PRO A 53 0.82 1.83 -1.27
CA PRO A 53 -0.01 0.82 -1.93
C PRO A 53 -1.31 0.53 -1.19
N CYS A 54 -1.33 0.66 0.14
CA CYS A 54 -2.54 0.45 0.94
C CYS A 54 -3.64 1.49 0.70
N MET A 55 -3.32 2.63 0.08
CA MET A 55 -4.30 3.65 -0.35
C MET A 55 -4.67 3.51 -1.83
N VAL A 56 -3.75 3.01 -2.66
CA VAL A 56 -4.01 2.77 -4.11
C VAL A 56 -4.89 1.56 -4.33
N SER A 57 -4.66 0.48 -3.57
CA SER A 57 -5.41 -0.77 -3.72
C SER A 57 -6.82 -0.63 -3.15
N THR A 58 -7.81 -1.15 -3.87
CA THR A 58 -9.20 -1.27 -3.42
C THR A 58 -9.34 -2.22 -2.24
N GLU A 59 -8.49 -3.25 -2.18
CA GLU A 59 -8.34 -4.16 -1.03
C GLU A 59 -7.40 -3.61 0.04
N GLY A 60 -6.88 -2.40 -0.18
CA GLY A 60 -5.91 -1.75 0.68
C GLY A 60 -6.55 -1.32 2.01
N PRO A 61 -5.94 -1.66 3.16
CA PRO A 61 -6.49 -1.31 4.46
C PRO A 61 -6.54 0.21 4.73
N CYS A 62 -5.74 1.04 4.05
CA CYS A 62 -5.86 2.49 4.18
C CYS A 62 -7.04 3.02 3.37
N ALA A 63 -7.25 2.54 2.14
CA ALA A 63 -8.40 2.89 1.32
C ALA A 63 -9.72 2.45 2.00
N ALA A 64 -9.79 1.20 2.45
CA ALA A 64 -10.96 0.68 3.16
C ALA A 64 -11.28 1.50 4.41
N TYR A 65 -10.27 1.84 5.21
CA TYR A 65 -10.48 2.68 6.39
C TYR A 65 -10.90 4.11 6.03
N TYR A 66 -10.34 4.69 4.96
CA TYR A 66 -10.73 6.00 4.49
C TYR A 66 -12.22 6.05 4.08
N HIS A 67 -12.69 5.05 3.34
CA HIS A 67 -14.06 4.99 2.83
C HIS A 67 -15.11 4.57 3.87
N TYR A 68 -14.76 3.67 4.80
CA TYR A 68 -15.74 3.02 5.67
C TYR A 68 -15.43 3.13 7.17
N GLY A 69 -14.21 3.52 7.55
CA GLY A 69 -13.74 3.49 8.93
C GLY A 69 -13.88 4.80 9.71
N ARG A 70 -14.42 5.86 9.09
CA ARG A 70 -14.52 7.23 9.68
C ARG A 70 -15.82 7.49 10.44
N THR A 71 -16.77 6.55 10.42
CA THR A 71 -18.01 6.57 11.20
C THR A 71 -18.00 5.44 12.23
N GLN A 72 -17.36 5.68 13.37
CA GLN A 72 -17.71 5.14 14.69
C GLN A 72 -17.26 6.13 15.76
#